data_AF-A0A348N5N5-F1
#
_entry.id   AF-A0A348N5N5-F1
#
_cell.length_a   1.000
_cell.length_b   1.000
_cell.length_c   1.000
_cell.angle_alpha   90.00
_cell.angle_beta   90.00
_cell.angle_gamma   90.00
#
_symmetry.space_group_name_H-M   'P 1'
#
loop_
_entity.id
_entity.type
_entity.pdbx_description
1 polymer ?
#
loop_
_entity_poly.entity_id
_entity_poly.type
_entity_poly.pdbx_seq_one_letter_code
_entity_poly.pdbx_strand_id
1 'polypeptide(L)'
;YTVIDTVIMGNKRLYDIMKEKDAIYMKEDFSDEDGIRASELEAEFAEMDGWNAESDAATLLNGLGIEPELHYEIMSNLNGDQKVKVLLAKALFGNPDILLLDEPTNHLDLDAIAWLEEFLINYDNTVIVVSHDRYFLNKVCTNTADIDYGKIQLYAGNYDFWYESSQLIMKQRKEANKKKEEQIKELQEFISRFSANASKSKQATSRKRALEKIELDDIKPSSRKYPYIDFRPEREIGNEVLTVEGLSKTIDGVKVLDNVSFTVGHDDKIGFVGANEIAKTTLFQILAGEMEPDAGSYKWGVT
;
A
#
# COMPACT_ATOMS: atom_id res chain seq x y z
N TYR A 1 12.86 25.09 6.03
CA TYR A 1 13.41 24.01 6.87
C TYR A 1 14.24 23.11 6.00
N THR A 2 15.38 22.66 6.51
CA THR A 2 16.17 21.61 5.86
C THR A 2 15.39 20.28 5.93
N VAL A 3 15.80 19.30 5.14
CA VAL A 3 15.21 17.95 5.18
C VAL A 3 15.34 17.35 6.58
N ILE A 4 16.52 17.39 7.18
CA ILE A 4 16.77 16.81 8.50
C ILE A 4 15.98 17.52 9.62
N ASP A 5 15.91 18.86 9.60
CA ASP A 5 15.06 19.63 10.53
C ASP A 5 13.60 19.17 10.40
N THR A 6 13.14 18.93 9.17
CA THR A 6 11.76 18.53 8.90
C THR A 6 11.42 17.15 9.47
N VAL A 7 12.38 16.21 9.44
CA VAL A 7 12.20 14.88 10.06
C VAL A 7 12.16 14.99 11.58
N ILE A 8 13.10 15.74 12.17
CA ILE A 8 13.19 15.92 13.63
C ILE A 8 11.92 16.59 14.19
N MET A 9 11.28 17.48 13.42
CA MET A 9 9.96 18.03 13.76
C MET A 9 8.85 16.99 13.95
N GLY A 10 9.08 15.72 13.60
CA GLY A 10 8.20 14.61 13.98
C GLY A 10 8.02 14.51 15.50
N ASN A 11 9.08 14.79 16.25
CA ASN A 11 9.02 15.07 17.67
C ASN A 11 9.12 16.59 17.89
N LYS A 12 7.96 17.26 17.94
CA LYS A 12 7.90 18.71 18.09
C LYS A 12 8.61 19.20 19.35
N ARG A 13 8.48 18.50 20.49
CA ARG A 13 9.10 18.91 21.75
C ARG A 13 10.62 18.90 21.64
N LEU A 14 11.18 17.83 21.08
CA LEU A 14 12.62 17.72 20.83
C LEU A 14 13.13 18.84 19.92
N TYR A 15 12.43 19.09 18.80
CA TYR A 15 12.79 20.17 17.88
C TYR A 15 12.73 21.56 18.55
N ASP A 16 11.68 21.83 19.32
CA ASP A 16 11.52 23.11 20.03
C ASP A 16 12.66 23.31 21.04
N ILE A 17 13.09 22.26 21.76
CA ILE A 17 14.23 22.31 22.68
C ILE A 17 15.53 22.58 21.95
N MET A 18 15.77 21.96 20.79
CA MET A 18 16.98 22.23 19.99
C MET A 18 17.10 23.71 19.64
N LYS A 19 16.02 24.31 19.12
CA LYS A 19 16.02 25.72 18.73
C LYS A 19 16.10 26.66 19.94
N GLU A 20 15.48 26.30 21.06
CA GLU A 20 15.56 27.09 22.31
C GLU A 20 16.99 27.08 22.88
N LYS A 21 17.65 25.91 22.91
CA LYS A 21 19.05 25.78 23.33
C LYS A 21 19.97 26.62 22.45
N ASP A 22 19.89 26.46 21.13
CA ASP A 22 20.72 27.22 20.18
C ASP A 22 20.55 28.72 20.38
N ALA A 23 19.31 29.19 20.55
CA ALA A 23 19.01 30.59 20.79
C ALA A 23 19.59 31.10 22.12
N ILE A 24 19.52 30.31 23.20
CA ILE A 24 20.10 30.68 24.50
C ILE A 24 21.63 30.80 24.41
N TYR A 25 22.30 29.85 23.77
CA TYR A 25 23.76 29.90 23.60
C TYR A 25 24.25 31.01 22.66
N MET A 26 23.38 31.49 21.76
CA MET A 26 23.68 32.61 20.86
C MET A 26 23.45 34.00 21.48
N LYS A 27 22.89 34.11 22.69
CA LYS A 27 22.70 35.40 23.36
C LYS A 27 24.05 36.03 23.73
N GLU A 28 24.25 37.29 23.34
CA GLU A 28 25.45 38.06 23.72
C GLU A 28 25.46 38.42 25.22
N ASP A 29 24.27 38.54 25.83
CA ASP A 29 24.04 38.89 27.25
C ASP A 29 23.60 37.70 28.10
N PHE A 30 24.32 36.58 27.98
CA PHE A 30 24.03 35.33 28.71
C PHE A 30 23.99 35.54 30.23
N SER A 31 22.81 35.33 30.83
CA SER A 31 22.57 35.52 32.27
C SER A 31 22.61 34.21 33.06
N ASP A 32 22.66 34.30 34.40
CA ASP A 32 22.56 33.12 35.28
C ASP A 32 21.22 32.39 35.11
N GLU A 33 20.13 33.11 34.82
CA GLU A 33 18.81 32.52 34.53
C GLU A 33 18.82 31.73 33.21
N ASP A 34 19.50 32.24 32.18
CA ASP A 34 19.70 31.53 30.91
C ASP A 34 20.51 30.25 31.10
N GLY A 35 21.52 30.27 31.99
CA GLY A 35 22.29 29.09 32.35
C GLY A 35 21.47 28.00 33.05
N ILE A 36 20.58 28.38 33.98
CA ILE A 36 19.65 27.45 34.61
C ILE A 36 18.70 26.85 33.57
N ARG A 37 18.13 27.69 32.70
CA ARG A 37 17.22 27.25 31.64
C ARG A 37 17.91 26.30 30.64
N ALA A 38 19.13 26.62 30.23
CA ALA A 38 19.92 25.76 29.35
C ALA A 38 20.17 24.38 29.99
N SER A 39 20.49 24.34 31.29
CA SER A 39 20.69 23.09 32.03
C SER A 39 19.43 22.22 32.09
N GLU A 40 18.25 22.82 32.35
CA GLU A 40 16.96 22.12 32.31
C GLU A 40 16.68 21.54 30.92
N LEU A 41 16.90 22.34 29.87
CA LEU A 41 16.72 21.91 28.48
C LEU A 41 17.73 20.84 28.08
N GLU A 42 18.97 20.87 28.58
CA GLU A 42 19.96 19.81 28.33
C GLU A 42 19.55 18.49 28.95
N ALA A 43 19.03 18.51 30.17
CA ALA A 43 18.54 17.30 30.83
C ALA A 43 17.38 16.67 30.04
N GLU A 44 16.38 17.47 29.67
CA GLU A 44 15.22 17.00 28.89
C GLU A 44 15.63 16.54 27.47
N PHE A 45 16.58 17.24 26.84
CA PHE A 45 17.14 16.85 25.55
C PHE A 45 17.84 15.49 25.63
N ALA A 46 18.58 15.23 26.71
CA ALA A 46 19.25 13.94 26.92
C ALA A 46 18.25 12.81 27.21
N GLU A 47 17.17 13.09 27.97
CA GLU A 47 16.11 12.12 28.23
C GLU A 47 15.36 11.68 26.96
N MET A 48 15.20 12.59 25.99
CA MET A 48 14.60 12.30 24.68
C MET A 48 15.60 11.79 23.64
N ASP A 49 16.79 11.37 24.07
CA ASP A 49 17.88 10.91 23.20
C ASP A 49 18.26 11.90 22.09
N GLY A 50 18.15 13.20 22.38
CA GLY A 50 18.32 14.25 21.40
C GLY A 50 19.70 14.29 20.74
N TRP A 51 20.73 13.75 21.39
CA TRP A 51 22.08 13.66 20.84
C TRP A 51 22.18 12.71 19.65
N ASN A 52 21.29 11.71 19.56
CA ASN A 52 21.21 10.79 18.43
C ASN A 52 20.20 11.25 17.36
N ALA A 53 19.37 12.27 17.65
CA ALA A 53 18.27 12.71 16.80
C ALA A 53 18.65 12.93 15.33
N GLU A 54 19.80 13.57 15.08
CA GLU A 54 20.28 13.83 13.71
C GLU A 54 20.70 12.53 13.01
N SER A 55 21.39 11.64 13.73
CA SER A 55 21.82 10.33 13.22
C SER A 55 20.62 9.42 12.92
N ASP A 56 19.62 9.42 13.80
CA ASP A 56 18.40 8.63 13.64
C ASP A 56 17.55 9.16 12.48
N ALA A 57 17.41 10.49 12.38
CA ALA A 57 16.75 11.13 11.24
C ALA A 57 17.45 10.79 9.91
N ALA A 58 18.78 10.85 9.87
CA ALA A 58 19.56 10.47 8.69
C ALA A 58 19.39 8.97 8.34
N THR A 59 19.31 8.10 9.34
CA THR A 59 19.09 6.66 9.15
C THR A 59 17.72 6.38 8.52
N LEU A 60 16.65 7.04 8.99
CA LEU A 60 15.32 6.93 8.39
C LEU A 60 15.29 7.45 6.95
N LEU A 61 15.93 8.59 6.69
CA LEU A 61 16.03 9.17 5.34
C LEU A 61 16.76 8.25 4.38
N ASN A 62 17.91 7.72 4.78
CA ASN A 62 18.68 6.77 3.98
C ASN A 62 17.89 5.49 3.70
N GLY A 63 17.17 4.98 4.69
CA GLY A 63 16.31 3.80 4.53
C GLY A 63 15.20 3.98 3.50
N LEU A 64 14.65 5.19 3.38
CA LEU A 64 13.68 5.55 2.36
C LEU A 64 14.32 5.94 1.01
N GLY A 65 15.64 5.84 0.87
CA GLY A 65 16.37 6.17 -0.34
C GLY A 65 16.53 7.67 -0.59
N ILE A 66 16.60 8.49 0.47
CA ILE A 66 17.01 9.90 0.38
C ILE A 66 18.52 9.97 0.64
N GLU A 67 19.25 10.32 -0.42
CA GLU A 67 20.71 10.41 -0.39
C GLU A 67 21.22 11.47 0.62
N PRO A 68 22.38 11.23 1.27
CA PRO A 68 22.96 12.14 2.27
C PRO A 68 23.15 13.58 1.81
N GLU A 69 23.43 13.81 0.52
CA GLU A 69 23.58 15.15 -0.04
C GLU A 69 22.30 15.99 0.06
N LEU A 70 21.14 15.33 0.09
CA LEU A 70 19.84 15.99 0.20
C LEU A 70 19.41 16.26 1.65
N HIS A 71 20.11 15.71 2.66
CA HIS A 71 19.68 15.81 4.07
C HIS A 71 19.71 17.26 4.59
N TYR A 72 20.61 18.08 4.05
CA TYR A 72 20.76 19.49 4.41
C TYR A 72 20.17 20.45 3.37
N GLU A 73 19.61 19.92 2.28
CA GLU A 73 18.89 20.72 1.29
C GLU A 73 17.59 21.27 1.85
N ILE A 74 17.09 22.34 1.23
CA ILE A 74 15.82 22.95 1.62
C ILE A 74 14.67 22.11 1.06
N MET A 75 13.66 21.83 1.89
CA MET A 75 12.45 21.09 1.50
C MET A 75 11.78 21.63 0.22
N SER A 76 11.89 22.92 -0.09
CA SER A 76 11.32 23.49 -1.33
C SER A 76 11.94 22.92 -2.60
N ASN A 77 13.23 22.54 -2.54
CA ASN A 77 14.02 22.11 -3.68
C ASN A 77 13.79 20.64 -4.05
N LEU A 78 13.23 19.85 -3.13
CA LEU A 78 12.93 18.43 -3.35
C LEU A 78 11.76 18.25 -4.33
N ASN A 79 11.81 17.15 -5.09
CA ASN A 79 10.69 16.73 -5.92
C ASN A 79 9.50 16.19 -5.08
N GLY A 80 8.38 15.89 -5.73
CA GLY A 80 7.16 15.44 -5.05
C GLY A 80 7.36 14.17 -4.23
N ASP A 81 7.97 13.15 -4.84
CA ASP A 81 8.17 11.83 -4.21
C ASP A 81 9.16 11.90 -3.05
N GLN A 82 10.24 12.65 -3.21
CA GLN A 82 11.20 12.93 -2.14
C GLN A 82 10.52 13.65 -0.96
N LYS A 83 9.63 14.61 -1.22
CA LYS A 83 8.87 15.27 -0.15
C LYS A 83 7.99 14.29 0.60
N VAL A 84 7.33 13.36 -0.09
CA VAL A 84 6.52 12.31 0.54
C VAL A 84 7.39 11.41 1.42
N LYS A 85 8.55 10.96 0.92
CA LYS A 85 9.53 10.18 1.69
C LYS A 85 9.99 10.91 2.96
N VAL A 86 10.29 12.20 2.88
CA VAL A 86 10.68 13.00 4.06
C VAL A 86 9.53 13.14 5.06
N LEU A 87 8.28 13.31 4.59
CA LEU A 87 7.12 13.37 5.47
C LEU A 87 6.82 12.03 6.13
N LEU A 88 7.07 10.92 5.44
CA LEU A 88 6.99 9.58 6.02
C LEU A 88 8.06 9.42 7.10
N ALA A 89 9.33 9.75 6.80
CA ALA A 89 10.40 9.74 7.81
C ALA A 89 10.04 10.58 9.04
N LYS A 90 9.47 11.76 8.84
CA LYS A 90 8.97 12.63 9.92
C LYS A 90 7.92 11.91 10.78
N ALA A 91 6.96 11.22 10.18
CA ALA A 91 5.93 10.49 10.91
C ALA A 91 6.52 9.32 11.72
N LEU A 92 7.50 8.61 11.15
CA LEU A 92 8.20 7.50 11.81
C LEU A 92 9.11 7.99 12.95
N PHE A 93 9.82 9.10 12.76
CA PHE A 93 10.73 9.68 13.75
C PHE A 93 10.01 10.09 15.04
N GLY A 94 8.76 10.55 14.95
CA GLY A 94 7.96 10.90 16.12
C GLY A 94 7.65 9.72 17.04
N ASN A 95 7.87 8.47 16.60
CA ASN A 95 7.58 7.23 17.31
C ASN A 95 6.24 7.23 18.09
N PRO A 96 5.10 7.55 17.44
CA PRO A 96 3.82 7.62 18.12
C PRO A 96 3.33 6.23 18.58
N ASP A 97 2.54 6.21 19.66
CA ASP A 97 1.86 5.00 20.17
C ASP A 97 0.93 4.36 19.11
N ILE A 98 0.35 5.21 18.25
CA ILE A 98 -0.51 4.81 17.14
C ILE A 98 -0.05 5.54 15.88
N LEU A 99 0.44 4.78 14.90
CA LEU A 99 0.83 5.27 13.59
C LEU A 99 -0.29 4.98 12.57
N LEU A 100 -0.78 6.02 11.90
CA LEU A 100 -1.78 5.91 10.83
C LEU A 100 -1.12 6.17 9.49
N LEU A 101 -1.18 5.22 8.57
CA LEU A 101 -0.61 5.32 7.23
C LEU A 101 -1.69 5.11 6.17
N ASP A 102 -1.83 6.07 5.26
CA ASP A 102 -2.77 6.00 4.14
C ASP A 102 -1.99 5.88 2.83
N GLU A 103 -2.08 4.72 2.18
CA GLU A 103 -1.34 4.32 0.98
C GLU A 103 0.18 4.64 1.05
N PRO A 104 0.90 4.16 2.08
CA PRO A 104 2.29 4.56 2.30
C PRO A 104 3.27 4.04 1.26
N THR A 105 2.88 3.05 0.45
CA THR A 105 3.70 2.50 -0.64
C THR A 105 3.67 3.35 -1.91
N ASN A 106 2.73 4.30 -2.01
CA ASN A 106 2.69 5.21 -3.14
C ASN A 106 3.91 6.14 -3.13
N HIS A 107 4.48 6.41 -4.31
CA HIS A 107 5.67 7.25 -4.48
C HIS A 107 6.96 6.67 -3.84
N LEU A 108 6.94 5.40 -3.44
CA LEU A 108 8.12 4.67 -3.01
C LEU A 108 8.60 3.73 -4.12
N ASP A 109 9.92 3.64 -4.27
CA ASP A 109 10.54 2.60 -5.06
C ASP A 109 10.54 1.26 -4.29
N LEU A 110 10.86 0.17 -4.98
CA LEU A 110 10.82 -1.18 -4.40
C LEU A 110 11.75 -1.34 -3.19
N ASP A 111 12.89 -0.66 -3.19
CA ASP A 111 13.87 -0.74 -2.11
C ASP A 111 13.35 -0.01 -0.85
N ALA A 112 12.77 1.18 -1.02
CA ALA A 112 12.12 1.92 0.06
C ALA A 112 10.88 1.20 0.61
N ILE A 113 10.09 0.54 -0.24
CA ILE A 113 8.98 -0.32 0.21
C ILE A 113 9.52 -1.47 1.06
N ALA A 114 10.53 -2.18 0.59
CA ALA A 114 11.11 -3.30 1.32
C ALA A 114 11.70 -2.85 2.67
N TRP A 115 12.36 -1.69 2.71
CA TRP A 115 12.84 -1.11 3.96
C TRP A 115 11.69 -0.75 4.90
N LEU A 116 10.63 -0.11 4.40
CA LEU A 116 9.46 0.26 5.18
C LEU A 116 8.76 -0.97 5.77
N GLU A 117 8.66 -2.06 5.01
CA GLU A 117 8.12 -3.33 5.50
C GLU A 117 8.90 -3.85 6.71
N GLU A 118 10.23 -3.93 6.61
CA GLU A 118 11.07 -4.40 7.71
C GLU A 118 11.03 -3.46 8.91
N PHE A 119 10.97 -2.14 8.68
CA PHE A 119 10.80 -1.16 9.74
C PHE A 119 9.49 -1.39 10.49
N LEU A 120 8.37 -1.54 9.78
CA LEU A 120 7.05 -1.69 10.38
C LEU A 120 6.85 -3.07 11.05
N ILE A 121 7.50 -4.13 10.56
CA ILE A 121 7.50 -5.45 11.22
C ILE A 121 8.09 -5.35 12.64
N ASN A 122 9.13 -4.54 12.80
CA ASN A 122 9.85 -4.37 14.07
C ASN A 122 9.36 -3.16 14.88
N TYR A 123 8.26 -2.54 14.46
CA TYR A 123 7.69 -1.39 15.16
C TYR A 123 6.87 -1.86 16.36
N ASP A 124 7.29 -1.47 17.56
CA ASP A 124 6.71 -1.96 18.82
C ASP A 124 5.27 -1.46 19.07
N ASN A 125 4.90 -0.36 18.42
CA ASN A 125 3.64 0.36 18.64
C ASN A 125 2.55 -0.06 17.63
N THR A 126 1.32 0.44 17.82
CA THR A 126 0.21 0.07 16.95
C THR A 126 0.30 0.80 15.61
N VAL A 127 0.23 0.06 14.51
CA VAL A 127 0.15 0.63 13.15
C VAL A 127 -1.19 0.29 12.52
N ILE A 128 -1.87 1.30 11.98
CA ILE A 128 -3.05 1.13 11.13
C ILE A 128 -2.65 1.58 9.73
N VAL A 129 -2.63 0.64 8.79
CA VAL A 129 -2.31 0.92 7.39
C VAL A 129 -3.51 0.70 6.50
N VAL A 130 -3.75 1.65 5.61
CA VAL A 130 -4.61 1.50 4.43
C VAL A 130 -3.70 1.36 3.22
N SER A 131 -3.87 0.28 2.45
CA SER A 131 -3.09 0.07 1.23
C SER A 131 -3.87 -0.77 0.23
N HIS A 132 -3.64 -0.53 -1.06
CA HIS A 132 -4.05 -1.44 -2.13
C HIS A 132 -3.00 -2.51 -2.45
N ASP A 133 -1.80 -2.42 -1.88
CA ASP A 133 -0.72 -3.39 -2.06
C ASP A 133 -0.93 -4.60 -1.15
N ARG A 134 -1.33 -5.72 -1.76
CA ARG A 134 -1.58 -6.98 -1.05
C ARG A 134 -0.31 -7.60 -0.51
N TYR A 135 0.84 -7.43 -1.17
CA TYR A 135 2.10 -8.00 -0.70
C TYR A 135 2.55 -7.31 0.58
N PHE A 136 2.53 -5.98 0.56
CA PHE A 136 2.82 -5.16 1.73
C PHE A 136 1.91 -5.49 2.92
N LEU A 137 0.58 -5.49 2.70
CA LEU A 137 -0.39 -5.86 3.74
C LEU A 137 -0.17 -7.28 4.27
N ASN A 138 0.20 -8.22 3.40
CA ASN A 138 0.43 -9.60 3.80
C ASN A 138 1.65 -9.78 4.68
N LYS A 139 2.67 -8.95 4.47
CA LYS A 139 3.95 -9.03 5.16
C LYS A 139 3.93 -8.28 6.50
N VAL A 140 3.29 -7.11 6.55
CA VAL A 140 3.32 -6.22 7.72
C VAL A 140 2.13 -6.46 8.67
N CYS A 141 0.93 -6.74 8.15
CA CYS A 141 -0.27 -6.73 8.98
C CYS A 141 -0.51 -8.06 9.72
N THR A 142 -0.76 -7.96 11.03
CA THR A 142 -1.15 -9.07 11.90
C THR A 142 -2.67 -9.28 11.94
N ASN A 143 -3.43 -8.24 11.61
CA ASN A 143 -4.89 -8.22 11.59
C ASN A 143 -5.40 -7.47 10.36
N THR A 144 -6.53 -7.92 9.81
CA THR A 144 -7.20 -7.27 8.68
C THR A 144 -8.54 -6.69 9.13
N ALA A 145 -8.71 -5.38 8.96
CA ALA A 145 -9.97 -4.69 9.21
C ALA A 145 -10.80 -4.65 7.93
N ASP A 146 -11.81 -5.51 7.86
CA ASP A 146 -12.73 -5.57 6.74
C ASP A 146 -13.85 -4.53 6.88
N ILE A 147 -13.97 -3.65 5.89
CA ILE A 147 -15.01 -2.63 5.85
C ILE A 147 -16.03 -3.02 4.77
N ASP A 148 -17.19 -3.53 5.18
CA ASP A 148 -18.33 -3.81 4.27
C ASP A 148 -19.66 -3.50 4.98
N TYR A 149 -20.68 -3.12 4.21
CA TYR A 149 -22.03 -2.77 4.71
C TYR A 149 -22.07 -1.70 5.82
N GLY A 150 -21.12 -0.76 5.83
CA GLY A 150 -21.00 0.26 6.87
C GLY A 150 -20.62 -0.31 8.24
N LYS A 151 -20.04 -1.51 8.28
CA LYS A 151 -19.50 -2.14 9.49
C LYS A 151 -18.04 -2.49 9.28
N ILE A 152 -17.29 -2.48 10.37
CA ILE A 152 -15.90 -2.95 10.40
C ILE A 152 -15.89 -4.31 11.10
N GLN A 153 -15.32 -5.32 10.46
CA GLN A 153 -15.11 -6.65 11.03
C GLN A 153 -13.61 -6.93 11.06
N LEU A 154 -13.10 -7.25 12.25
CA LEU A 154 -11.68 -7.57 12.43
C LEU A 154 -11.47 -9.06 12.24
N TYR A 155 -10.48 -9.39 11.42
CA TYR A 155 -9.99 -10.75 11.21
C TYR A 155 -8.56 -10.85 11.74
N ALA A 156 -8.27 -11.93 12.46
CA ALA A 156 -6.89 -12.26 12.84
C ALA A 156 -6.20 -12.88 11.63
N GLY A 157 -5.00 -12.41 11.31
CA GLY A 157 -4.27 -12.79 10.11
C GLY A 157 -4.23 -11.70 9.06
N ASN A 158 -3.40 -11.96 8.07
CA ASN A 158 -3.07 -11.04 6.99
C ASN A 158 -4.15 -11.03 5.88
N TYR A 159 -3.89 -10.29 4.81
CA TYR A 159 -4.85 -10.08 3.72
C TYR A 159 -5.30 -11.39 3.07
N ASP A 160 -4.38 -12.30 2.75
CA ASP A 160 -4.70 -13.57 2.10
C ASP A 160 -5.56 -14.45 3.00
N PHE A 161 -5.22 -14.53 4.29
CA PHE A 161 -6.02 -15.28 5.25
C PHE A 161 -7.44 -14.72 5.36
N TRP A 162 -7.59 -13.40 5.40
CA TRP A 162 -8.89 -12.75 5.36
C TRP A 162 -9.65 -13.08 4.07
N TYR A 163 -8.99 -13.00 2.92
CA TYR A 163 -9.61 -13.22 1.62
C TYR A 163 -10.15 -14.65 1.50
N GLU A 164 -9.31 -15.65 1.81
CA GLU A 164 -9.70 -17.06 1.80
C GLU A 164 -10.83 -17.35 2.78
N SER A 165 -10.71 -16.86 4.03
CA SER A 165 -11.72 -17.04 5.07
C SER A 165 -13.06 -16.42 4.66
N SER A 166 -13.04 -15.23 4.07
CA SER A 166 -14.23 -14.53 3.58
C SER A 166 -14.92 -15.29 2.45
N GLN A 167 -14.16 -15.79 1.48
CA GLN A 167 -14.68 -16.62 0.39
C GLN A 167 -15.30 -17.92 0.91
N LEU A 168 -14.65 -18.59 1.85
CA LEU A 168 -15.15 -19.82 2.45
C LEU A 168 -16.47 -19.58 3.21
N ILE A 169 -16.53 -18.53 4.04
CA ILE A 169 -17.75 -18.16 4.77
C ILE A 169 -18.89 -17.84 3.79
N MET A 170 -18.60 -17.09 2.73
CA MET A 170 -19.58 -16.73 1.71
C MET A 170 -20.11 -17.98 0.99
N LYS A 171 -19.22 -18.91 0.62
CA LYS A 171 -19.59 -20.18 -0.02
C LYS A 171 -20.46 -21.05 0.89
N GLN A 172 -20.06 -21.22 2.15
CA GLN A 172 -20.82 -22.01 3.13
C GLN A 172 -22.22 -21.44 3.38
N ARG A 173 -22.34 -20.11 3.50
CA ARG A 173 -23.65 -19.43 3.63
C ARG A 173 -24.52 -19.66 2.40
N LYS A 174 -23.96 -19.54 1.20
CA LYS A 174 -24.69 -19.79 -0.05
C LYS A 174 -25.17 -21.24 -0.16
N GLU A 175 -24.33 -22.21 0.21
CA GLU A 175 -24.69 -23.62 0.23
C GLU A 175 -25.76 -23.94 1.30
N ALA A 176 -25.66 -23.33 2.49
CA ALA A 176 -26.67 -23.48 3.54
C ALA A 176 -28.02 -22.91 3.12
N ASN A 177 -28.05 -21.72 2.52
CA ASN A 177 -29.27 -21.14 1.98
C ASN A 177 -29.86 -21.97 0.84
N LYS A 178 -29.04 -22.48 -0.08
CA LYS A 178 -29.51 -23.38 -1.15
C LYS A 178 -30.18 -24.64 -0.56
N LYS A 179 -29.60 -25.24 0.47
CA LYS A 179 -30.22 -26.39 1.18
C LYS A 179 -31.54 -26.02 1.85
N LYS A 180 -31.60 -24.85 2.50
CA LYS A 180 -32.84 -24.33 3.11
C LYS A 180 -33.92 -24.07 2.05
N GLU A 181 -33.55 -23.51 0.89
CA GLU A 181 -34.45 -23.28 -0.25
C GLU A 181 -35.00 -24.59 -0.84
N GLU A 182 -34.15 -25.60 -1.02
CA GLU A 182 -34.57 -26.94 -1.46
C GLU A 182 -35.55 -27.57 -0.46
N GLN A 183 -35.26 -27.48 0.84
CA GLN A 183 -36.17 -27.95 1.89
C GLN A 183 -37.51 -27.19 1.89
N ILE A 184 -37.49 -25.87 1.73
CA ILE A 184 -38.69 -25.03 1.61
C ILE A 184 -39.55 -25.52 0.43
N LYS A 185 -38.93 -25.73 -0.73
CA LYS A 185 -39.62 -26.19 -1.94
C LYS A 185 -40.24 -27.57 -1.75
N GLU A 186 -39.52 -28.54 -1.19
CA GLU A 186 -40.03 -29.88 -0.90
C GLU A 186 -41.23 -29.84 0.08
N LEU A 187 -41.13 -29.05 1.14
CA LEU A 187 -42.20 -28.87 2.11
C LEU A 187 -43.44 -28.24 1.46
N GLN A 188 -43.26 -27.23 0.62
CA GLN A 188 -44.34 -26.58 -0.11
C GLN A 188 -45.03 -27.55 -1.09
N GLU A 189 -44.27 -28.32 -1.87
CA GLU A 189 -44.80 -29.33 -2.80
C GLU A 189 -45.55 -30.46 -2.06
N PHE A 190 -45.07 -30.87 -0.89
CA PHE A 190 -45.76 -31.86 -0.06
C PHE A 190 -47.08 -31.30 0.49
N ILE A 191 -47.07 -30.07 1.02
CA ILE A 191 -48.27 -29.42 1.55
C ILE A 191 -49.30 -29.23 0.43
N SER A 192 -48.89 -28.79 -0.76
CA SER A 192 -49.79 -28.58 -1.89
C SER A 192 -50.44 -29.90 -2.35
N ARG A 193 -49.67 -30.99 -2.46
CA ARG A 193 -50.17 -32.31 -2.86
C ARG A 193 -51.09 -32.99 -1.84
N PHE A 194 -50.84 -32.81 -0.54
CA PHE A 194 -51.51 -33.60 0.51
C PHE A 194 -52.45 -32.80 1.42
N SER A 195 -52.62 -31.49 1.19
CA SER A 195 -53.53 -30.63 1.95
C SER A 195 -55.00 -31.04 1.85
N ALA A 196 -55.42 -31.56 0.70
CA ALA A 196 -56.81 -32.00 0.45
C ALA A 196 -57.11 -33.46 0.87
N ASN A 197 -56.10 -34.22 1.29
CA ASN A 197 -56.25 -35.66 1.57
C ASN A 197 -56.42 -35.90 3.09
N ALA A 198 -57.62 -36.34 3.49
CA ALA A 198 -58.03 -36.44 4.90
C ALA A 198 -57.10 -37.31 5.77
N SER A 199 -56.47 -38.34 5.19
CA SER A 199 -55.55 -39.24 5.90
C SER A 199 -54.18 -38.61 6.24
N LYS A 200 -53.73 -37.60 5.48
CA LYS A 200 -52.41 -36.97 5.64
C LYS A 200 -52.46 -35.51 6.14
N SER A 201 -53.65 -35.00 6.46
CA SER A 201 -53.88 -33.62 6.91
C SER A 201 -53.08 -33.23 8.19
N LYS A 202 -52.94 -34.16 9.15
CA LYS A 202 -52.11 -33.94 10.35
C LYS A 202 -50.62 -33.76 10.02
N GLN A 203 -50.09 -34.52 9.05
CA GLN A 203 -48.70 -34.37 8.59
C GLN A 203 -48.48 -33.07 7.83
N ALA A 204 -49.41 -32.69 6.95
CA ALA A 204 -49.34 -31.42 6.23
C ALA A 204 -49.32 -30.21 7.19
N THR A 205 -50.11 -30.25 8.26
CA THR A 205 -50.16 -29.19 9.28
C THR A 205 -48.86 -29.07 10.08
N SER A 206 -48.24 -30.21 10.43
CA SER A 206 -46.93 -30.24 11.10
C SER A 206 -45.81 -29.70 10.20
N ARG A 207 -45.79 -30.09 8.91
CA ARG A 207 -44.81 -29.60 7.93
C ARG A 207 -44.98 -28.11 7.64
N LYS A 208 -46.21 -27.58 7.66
CA LYS A 208 -46.47 -26.13 7.55
C LYS A 208 -45.83 -25.35 8.70
N ARG A 209 -45.94 -25.85 9.94
CA ARG A 209 -45.25 -25.24 11.10
C ARG A 209 -43.73 -25.35 11.02
N ALA A 210 -43.20 -26.40 10.40
CA ALA A 210 -41.77 -26.53 10.17
C ALA A 210 -41.28 -25.52 9.12
N LEU A 211 -42.05 -25.34 8.04
CA LEU A 211 -41.78 -24.35 7.00
C LEU A 211 -41.71 -22.92 7.57
N GLU A 212 -42.65 -22.56 8.45
CA GLU A 212 -42.69 -21.24 9.12
C GLU A 212 -41.48 -20.95 10.01
N LYS A 213 -40.69 -21.97 10.38
CA LYS A 213 -39.48 -21.83 11.21
C LYS A 213 -38.18 -21.76 10.39
N ILE A 214 -38.23 -22.06 9.10
CA ILE A 214 -37.03 -22.00 8.26
C ILE A 214 -36.85 -20.56 7.82
N GLU A 215 -35.84 -19.90 8.40
CA GLU A 215 -35.40 -18.58 7.98
C GLU A 215 -34.16 -18.70 7.10
N LEU A 216 -34.20 -18.07 5.93
CA LEU A 216 -33.04 -17.90 5.07
C LEU A 216 -32.14 -16.82 5.67
N ASP A 217 -30.83 -17.08 5.68
CA ASP A 217 -29.90 -16.07 6.13
C ASP A 217 -29.84 -14.94 5.09
N ASP A 218 -29.94 -13.69 5.51
CA ASP A 218 -29.88 -12.54 4.59
C ASP A 218 -28.45 -12.39 4.05
N ILE A 219 -28.18 -12.98 2.88
CA ILE A 219 -26.93 -12.76 2.15
C ILE A 219 -27.05 -11.40 1.49
N LYS A 220 -26.66 -10.36 2.23
CA LYS A 220 -26.45 -9.06 1.61
C LYS A 220 -25.41 -9.21 0.49
N PRO A 221 -25.65 -8.64 -0.71
CA PRO A 221 -24.66 -8.62 -1.76
C PRO A 221 -23.55 -7.63 -1.38
N SER A 222 -22.29 -8.07 -1.43
CA SER A 222 -21.15 -7.22 -1.07
C SER A 222 -21.19 -5.92 -1.86
N SER A 223 -20.85 -4.82 -1.17
CA SER A 223 -20.66 -3.53 -1.84
C SER A 223 -19.45 -3.56 -2.79
N ARG A 224 -18.56 -4.55 -2.65
CA ARG A 224 -17.36 -4.71 -3.46
C ARG A 224 -17.71 -5.04 -4.91
N LYS A 225 -17.23 -4.21 -5.82
CA LYS A 225 -17.22 -4.49 -7.26
C LYS A 225 -15.79 -4.76 -7.68
N TYR A 226 -15.54 -5.93 -8.22
CA TYR A 226 -14.26 -6.24 -8.86
C TYR A 226 -14.35 -5.81 -10.33
N PRO A 227 -13.53 -4.85 -10.78
CA PRO A 227 -13.51 -4.48 -12.18
C PRO A 227 -13.01 -5.67 -13.00
N TYR A 228 -13.70 -5.97 -14.09
CA TYR A 228 -13.21 -6.90 -15.11
C TYR A 228 -12.64 -6.06 -16.25
N ILE A 229 -11.33 -6.15 -16.44
CA ILE A 229 -10.62 -5.48 -17.54
C ILE A 229 -10.30 -6.57 -18.57
N ASP A 230 -10.87 -6.41 -19.76
CA ASP A 230 -10.70 -7.31 -20.89
C ASP A 230 -9.90 -6.58 -21.98
N PHE A 231 -8.66 -7.01 -22.21
CA PHE A 231 -7.83 -6.48 -23.28
C PHE A 231 -8.01 -7.35 -24.52
N ARG A 232 -8.64 -6.77 -25.55
CA ARG A 232 -8.85 -7.44 -26.84
C ARG A 232 -7.82 -6.94 -27.83
N PRO A 233 -6.90 -7.79 -28.32
CA PRO A 233 -5.95 -7.37 -29.34
C PRO A 233 -6.69 -7.09 -30.65
N GLU A 234 -6.32 -6.00 -31.33
CA GLU A 234 -6.90 -5.65 -32.64
C GLU A 234 -6.42 -6.56 -33.77
N ARG A 235 -5.27 -7.22 -33.58
CA ARG A 235 -4.64 -8.12 -34.54
C ARG A 235 -4.01 -9.33 -33.83
N GLU A 236 -3.92 -10.45 -34.53
CA GLU A 236 -3.08 -11.58 -34.08
C GLU A 236 -1.61 -11.14 -34.09
N ILE A 237 -0.81 -11.69 -33.17
CA ILE A 237 0.62 -11.39 -33.09
C ILE A 237 1.42 -12.61 -33.60
N GLY A 238 2.48 -12.35 -34.35
CA GLY A 238 3.41 -13.40 -34.76
C GLY A 238 4.29 -13.89 -33.59
N ASN A 239 5.16 -14.87 -33.86
CA ASN A 239 6.07 -15.42 -32.84
C ASN A 239 7.07 -14.40 -32.29
N GLU A 240 7.48 -13.42 -33.10
CA GLU A 240 8.39 -12.34 -32.74
C GLU A 240 7.59 -11.04 -32.69
N VAL A 241 7.43 -10.46 -31.50
CA VAL A 241 6.53 -9.33 -31.24
C VAL A 241 7.27 -7.99 -31.28
N LEU A 242 8.48 -7.93 -30.73
CA LEU A 242 9.30 -6.71 -30.72
C LEU A 242 10.77 -7.10 -30.64
N THR A 243 11.60 -6.47 -31.46
CA THR A 243 13.05 -6.62 -31.42
C THR A 243 13.68 -5.25 -31.30
N VAL A 244 14.51 -5.07 -30.27
CA VAL A 244 15.24 -3.84 -29.97
C VAL A 244 16.72 -4.15 -30.05
N GLU A 245 17.46 -3.35 -30.82
CA GLU A 245 18.90 -3.55 -31.03
C GLU A 245 19.67 -2.24 -30.83
N GLY A 246 20.57 -2.25 -29.86
CA GLY A 246 21.55 -1.20 -29.59
C GLY A 246 20.97 0.18 -29.26
N LEU A 247 19.74 0.21 -28.72
CA LEU A 247 19.00 1.45 -28.54
C LEU A 247 19.67 2.34 -27.49
N SER A 248 19.97 3.58 -27.89
CA SER A 248 20.66 4.56 -27.04
C SER A 248 20.00 5.93 -27.13
N LYS A 249 19.96 6.64 -26.00
CA LYS A 249 19.39 8.00 -25.92
C LYS A 249 20.05 8.84 -24.84
N THR A 250 20.26 10.11 -25.16
CA THR A 250 20.77 11.15 -24.26
C THR A 250 19.71 12.24 -24.09
N ILE A 251 19.44 12.62 -22.84
CA ILE A 251 18.54 13.72 -22.48
C ILE A 251 19.33 14.66 -21.58
N ASP A 252 19.35 15.95 -21.92
CA ASP A 252 20.05 17.00 -21.17
C ASP A 252 21.52 16.68 -20.85
N GLY A 253 22.20 16.02 -21.79
CA GLY A 253 23.61 15.62 -21.67
C GLY A 253 23.85 14.35 -20.85
N VAL A 254 22.80 13.74 -20.27
CA VAL A 254 22.87 12.47 -19.54
C VAL A 254 22.40 11.34 -20.44
N LYS A 255 23.22 10.29 -20.58
CA LYS A 255 22.88 9.09 -21.35
C LYS A 255 21.87 8.25 -20.56
N VAL A 256 20.59 8.37 -20.90
CA VAL A 256 19.48 7.69 -20.20
C VAL A 256 19.28 6.25 -20.68
N LEU A 257 19.63 5.95 -21.93
CA LEU A 257 19.66 4.60 -22.48
C LEU A 257 21.01 4.35 -23.14
N ASP A 258 21.63 3.21 -22.84
CA ASP A 258 22.95 2.84 -23.36
C ASP A 258 22.95 1.41 -23.93
N ASN A 259 22.96 1.32 -25.27
CA ASN A 259 23.09 0.07 -26.02
C ASN A 259 22.10 -1.04 -25.60
N VAL A 260 20.85 -0.66 -25.35
CA VAL A 260 19.81 -1.58 -24.87
C VAL A 260 19.36 -2.48 -26.01
N SER A 261 19.38 -3.80 -25.79
CA SER A 261 18.95 -4.79 -26.77
C SER A 261 18.15 -5.92 -26.12
N PHE A 262 16.98 -6.24 -26.66
CA PHE A 262 16.13 -7.34 -26.20
C PHE A 262 15.12 -7.74 -27.28
N THR A 263 14.57 -8.94 -27.15
CA THR A 263 13.53 -9.47 -28.03
C THR A 263 12.34 -9.92 -27.18
N VAL A 264 11.13 -9.69 -27.68
CA VAL A 264 9.86 -10.07 -27.05
C VAL A 264 9.18 -11.10 -27.94
N GLY A 265 8.96 -12.30 -27.40
CA GLY A 265 8.21 -13.37 -28.03
C GLY A 265 6.70 -13.29 -27.76
N HIS A 266 5.95 -14.16 -28.42
CA HIS A 266 4.47 -14.23 -28.33
C HIS A 266 3.94 -14.40 -26.89
N ASP A 267 4.57 -15.27 -26.09
CA ASP A 267 4.09 -15.63 -24.75
C ASP A 267 4.82 -14.89 -23.60
N ASP A 268 5.71 -13.96 -23.95
CA ASP A 268 6.54 -13.26 -22.97
C ASP A 268 5.71 -12.28 -22.13
N LYS A 269 6.00 -12.28 -20.82
CA LYS A 269 5.48 -11.31 -19.87
C LYS A 269 6.66 -10.57 -19.27
N ILE A 270 6.81 -9.30 -19.65
CA ILE A 270 8.00 -8.50 -19.32
C ILE A 270 7.61 -7.40 -18.35
N GLY A 271 8.32 -7.31 -17.23
CA GLY A 271 8.25 -6.19 -16.29
C GLY A 271 9.49 -5.30 -16.45
N PHE A 272 9.29 -3.98 -16.58
CA PHE A 272 10.38 -3.01 -16.58
C PHE A 272 10.52 -2.41 -15.18
N VAL A 273 11.59 -2.78 -14.48
CA VAL A 273 11.87 -2.36 -13.10
C VAL A 273 13.15 -1.51 -13.05
N GLY A 274 13.22 -0.59 -12.09
CA GLY A 274 14.37 0.28 -11.88
C GLY A 274 13.99 1.67 -11.37
N ALA A 275 14.90 2.28 -10.62
CA ALA A 275 14.72 3.58 -9.98
C ALA A 275 14.69 4.75 -10.99
N ASN A 276 15.32 4.60 -12.16
CA ASN A 276 15.33 5.64 -13.18
C ASN A 276 14.03 5.62 -14.01
N GLU A 277 13.06 6.43 -13.59
CA GLU A 277 11.79 6.59 -14.30
C GLU A 277 11.95 7.24 -15.68
N ILE A 278 12.89 8.17 -15.81
CA ILE A 278 13.17 8.85 -17.08
C ILE A 278 13.59 7.83 -18.12
N ALA A 279 14.44 6.86 -17.78
CA ALA A 279 14.87 5.82 -18.70
C ALA A 279 13.69 4.96 -19.19
N LYS A 280 12.79 4.54 -18.29
CA LYS A 280 11.59 3.76 -18.63
C LYS A 280 10.66 4.55 -19.55
N THR A 281 10.32 5.77 -19.17
CA THR A 281 9.45 6.66 -19.97
C THR A 281 10.05 6.95 -21.34
N THR A 282 11.36 7.23 -21.40
CA THR A 282 12.08 7.46 -22.66
C THR A 282 12.03 6.23 -23.57
N LEU A 283 12.26 5.04 -23.02
CA LEU A 283 12.18 3.79 -23.78
C LEU A 283 10.79 3.63 -24.40
N PHE A 284 9.72 3.84 -23.62
CA PHE A 284 8.35 3.70 -24.14
C PHE A 284 7.98 4.78 -25.16
N GLN A 285 8.42 6.01 -24.97
CA GLN A 285 8.23 7.08 -25.95
C GLN A 285 8.93 6.76 -27.29
N ILE A 286 10.13 6.17 -27.23
CA ILE A 286 10.82 5.70 -28.43
C ILE A 286 10.07 4.56 -29.10
N LEU A 287 9.66 3.53 -28.35
CA LEU A 287 8.93 2.38 -28.90
C LEU A 287 7.54 2.76 -29.47
N ALA A 288 6.91 3.80 -28.93
CA ALA A 288 5.66 4.38 -29.42
C ALA A 288 5.84 5.29 -30.65
N GLY A 289 7.08 5.65 -31.01
CA GLY A 289 7.38 6.57 -32.10
C GLY A 289 7.15 8.05 -31.75
N GLU A 290 7.02 8.38 -30.46
CA GLU A 290 6.89 9.77 -29.97
C GLU A 290 8.25 10.47 -29.85
N MET A 291 9.34 9.68 -29.78
CA MET A 291 10.71 10.18 -29.68
C MET A 291 11.66 9.34 -30.54
N GLU A 292 12.61 9.99 -31.22
CA GLU A 292 13.64 9.29 -32.01
C GLU A 292 14.84 8.89 -31.11
N PRO A 293 15.39 7.66 -31.26
CA PRO A 293 16.63 7.27 -30.60
C PRO A 293 17.84 8.02 -31.19
N ASP A 294 18.91 8.16 -30.41
CA ASP A 294 20.16 8.73 -30.94
C ASP A 294 20.95 7.69 -31.75
N ALA A 295 20.81 6.41 -31.36
CA ALA A 295 21.39 5.26 -32.05
C ALA A 295 20.58 3.98 -31.77
N GLY A 296 20.79 2.96 -32.60
CA GLY A 296 20.08 1.69 -32.53
C GLY A 296 18.78 1.70 -33.32
N SER A 297 18.04 0.59 -33.24
CA SER A 297 16.76 0.45 -33.92
C SER A 297 15.80 -0.45 -33.14
N TYR A 298 14.52 -0.33 -33.45
CA TYR A 298 13.50 -1.26 -32.97
C TYR A 298 12.60 -1.67 -34.13
N LYS A 299 12.07 -2.88 -34.05
CA LYS A 299 11.16 -3.45 -35.04
C LYS A 299 10.01 -4.16 -34.35
N TRP A 300 8.81 -3.68 -34.60
CA TRP A 300 7.60 -4.40 -34.21
C TRP A 300 7.36 -5.58 -35.15
N GLY A 301 6.98 -6.72 -34.56
CA GLY A 301 6.56 -7.93 -35.23
C GLY A 301 5.45 -7.69 -36.23
N VAL A 302 5.51 -8.45 -37.32
CA VAL A 302 4.43 -8.52 -38.32
C VAL A 302 3.55 -9.72 -38.00
N THR A 303 2.27 -9.60 -38.33
CA THR A 303 1.29 -10.70 -38.25
C THR A 303 1.58 -11.78 -39.27
#